data_AF-A0A2P7QNY6-F1
#
_entry.id   AF-A0A2P7QNY6-F1
#
_cell.length_a   1.000
_cell.length_b   1.000
_cell.length_c   1.000
_cell.angle_alpha   90.00
_cell.angle_beta   90.00
_cell.angle_gamma   90.00
#
_symmetry.space_group_name_H-M   'P 1'
#
loop_
_entity.id
_entity.type
_entity.pdbx_description
1 polymer ?
#
loop_
_entity_poly.entity_id
_entity_poly.type
_entity_poly.pdbx_seq_one_letter_code
_entity_poly.pdbx_strand_id
1 'polypeptide(L)'
;MSLHALGRLEAAHERLIRALDHEDVAMLERRVEDLRSAIDDVRSHGAWRDEGEVRERAERITRLADAARIRVNFLTDITRQRLQRIGDVRGQSAIGTYSRPA
;
A
#
# COMPACT_ATOMS: atom_id res chain seq x y z
N MET A 1 -2.54 28.04 -1.83
CA MET A 1 -2.78 27.21 -0.64
C MET A 1 -3.32 25.83 -1.03
N SER A 2 -4.40 25.73 -1.80
CA SER A 2 -4.95 24.47 -2.35
C SER A 2 -3.93 23.62 -3.13
N LEU A 3 -3.15 24.23 -4.02
CA LEU A 3 -2.09 23.55 -4.80
C LEU A 3 -0.99 22.94 -3.93
N HIS A 4 -0.62 23.59 -2.83
CA HIS A 4 0.36 23.06 -1.88
C HIS A 4 -0.19 21.84 -1.14
N ALA A 5 -1.48 21.85 -0.75
CA ALA A 5 -2.12 20.70 -0.14
C ALA A 5 -2.15 19.48 -1.07
N LEU A 6 -2.49 19.67 -2.35
CA LEU A 6 -2.39 18.60 -3.37
C LEU A 6 -0.93 18.15 -3.58
N GLY A 7 0.02 19.07 -3.58
CA GLY A 7 1.44 18.73 -3.68
C GLY A 7 1.90 17.81 -2.55
N ARG A 8 1.46 18.08 -1.31
CA ARG A 8 1.75 17.19 -0.18
C ARG A 8 1.04 15.85 -0.29
N LEU A 9 -0.20 15.81 -0.78
CA LEU A 9 -0.95 14.57 -0.98
C LEU A 9 -0.30 13.67 -2.05
N GLU A 10 0.18 14.26 -3.13
CA GLU A 10 0.95 13.56 -4.17
C GLU A 10 2.25 13.00 -3.59
N ALA A 11 3.03 13.82 -2.88
CA ALA A 11 4.27 13.38 -2.25
C ALA A 11 4.04 12.30 -1.17
N ALA A 12 2.91 12.34 -0.46
CA ALA A 12 2.54 11.30 0.51
C ALA A 12 2.26 9.97 -0.18
N HIS A 13 1.55 9.97 -1.31
CA HIS A 13 1.34 8.76 -2.12
C HIS A 13 2.66 8.18 -2.65
N GLU A 14 3.56 9.01 -3.18
CA GLU A 14 4.86 8.55 -3.66
C GLU A 14 5.70 7.89 -2.55
N ARG A 15 5.70 8.50 -1.35
CA ARG A 15 6.40 7.94 -0.19
C ARG A 15 5.76 6.64 0.28
N LEU A 16 4.43 6.54 0.25
CA LEU A 16 3.72 5.31 0.60
C LEU A 16 4.09 4.18 -0.38
N ILE A 17 4.09 4.47 -1.68
CA ILE A 17 4.47 3.49 -2.72
C ILE A 17 5.90 2.98 -2.46
N ARG A 18 6.85 3.89 -2.23
CA ARG A 18 8.24 3.49 -1.91
C ARG A 18 8.32 2.69 -0.62
N ALA A 19 7.51 3.02 0.38
CA ALA A 19 7.48 2.28 1.63
C ALA A 19 6.90 0.87 1.48
N LEU A 20 5.92 0.67 0.60
CA LEU A 20 5.39 -0.66 0.27
C LEU A 20 6.43 -1.56 -0.40
N ASP A 21 7.35 -0.97 -1.16
CA ASP A 21 8.45 -1.70 -1.79
C ASP A 21 9.57 -2.05 -0.79
N HIS A 22 9.51 -1.57 0.46
CA HIS A 22 10.43 -1.90 1.54
C HIS A 22 9.77 -2.81 2.59
N GLU A 23 10.51 -3.80 3.11
CA GLU A 23 10.03 -4.73 4.15
C GLU A 23 10.06 -4.12 5.57
N ASP A 24 9.69 -2.85 5.73
CA ASP A 24 9.67 -2.14 7.03
C ASP A 24 8.24 -1.70 7.40
N VAL A 25 7.62 -2.45 8.31
CA VAL A 25 6.25 -2.22 8.78
C VAL A 25 6.14 -0.90 9.56
N ALA A 26 7.11 -0.58 10.40
CA ALA A 26 7.07 0.65 11.20
C ALA A 26 7.21 1.90 10.32
N MET A 27 8.00 1.81 9.26
CA MET A 27 8.04 2.86 8.24
C MET A 27 6.71 2.96 7.51
N LEU A 28 6.11 1.84 7.10
CA LEU A 28 4.84 1.82 6.38
C LEU A 28 3.72 2.49 7.19
N GLU A 29 3.58 2.15 8.47
CA GLU A 29 2.59 2.75 9.37
C GLU A 29 2.73 4.27 9.46
N ARG A 30 3.96 4.78 9.59
CA ARG A 30 4.22 6.24 9.58
C ARG A 30 3.80 6.89 8.27
N ARG A 31 4.04 6.23 7.13
CA ARG A 31 3.65 6.78 5.82
C ARG A 31 2.15 6.72 5.55
N VAL A 32 1.45 5.75 6.14
CA VAL A 32 -0.02 5.72 6.12
C VAL A 32 -0.58 6.89 6.94
N GLU A 33 -0.01 7.18 8.11
CA GLU A 33 -0.45 8.32 8.93
C GLU A 33 -0.14 9.67 8.25
N ASP A 34 1.04 9.82 7.63
CA ASP A 34 1.37 10.99 6.81
C ASP A 34 0.37 11.20 5.67
N LEU A 35 -0.05 10.12 5.00
CA LEU A 35 -1.04 10.18 3.94
C LEU A 35 -2.41 10.60 4.47
N ARG A 36 -2.83 10.06 5.61
CA ARG A 36 -4.08 10.45 6.28
C ARG A 36 -4.09 11.94 6.60
N SER A 37 -3.03 12.45 7.22
CA SER A 37 -2.91 13.89 7.52
C SER A 37 -2.96 14.74 6.25
N ALA A 38 -2.32 14.30 5.17
CA ALA A 38 -2.38 15.01 3.89
C ALA A 38 -3.80 15.05 3.28
N ILE A 39 -4.58 13.97 3.43
CA ILE A 39 -5.98 13.91 2.99
C ILE A 39 -6.84 14.85 3.82
N ASP A 40 -6.67 14.87 5.13
CA ASP A 40 -7.47 15.71 6.03
C ASP A 40 -7.20 17.20 5.75
N ASP A 41 -5.95 17.57 5.50
CA ASP A 41 -5.60 18.93 5.10
C ASP A 41 -6.20 19.31 3.74
N VAL A 42 -6.21 18.40 2.76
CA VAL A 42 -6.90 18.59 1.47
C VAL A 42 -8.41 18.79 1.68
N ARG A 43 -9.06 18.00 2.54
CA ARG A 43 -10.49 18.11 2.87
C ARG A 43 -10.83 19.43 3.57
N SER A 44 -9.92 19.95 4.39
CA SER A 44 -10.10 21.22 5.10
C SER A 44 -10.19 22.42 4.15
N HIS A 45 -9.67 22.29 2.93
CA HIS A 45 -9.76 23.30 1.89
C HIS A 45 -11.03 23.12 1.06
N GLY A 46 -12.11 23.81 1.45
CA GLY A 46 -13.43 23.71 0.78
C GLY A 46 -13.58 24.54 -0.52
N ALA A 47 -12.64 25.42 -0.85
CA ALA A 47 -12.70 26.27 -2.03
C ALA A 47 -11.52 25.99 -2.98
N TRP A 48 -11.81 25.22 -4.02
CA TRP A 48 -10.89 24.91 -5.11
C TRP A 48 -11.17 25.89 -6.23
N ARG A 49 -10.27 26.85 -6.46
CA ARG A 49 -10.37 27.67 -7.67
C ARG A 49 -9.93 26.79 -8.85
N ASP A 50 -10.84 26.66 -9.81
CA ASP A 50 -10.81 25.72 -10.93
C ASP A 50 -9.77 26.14 -11.99
N GLU A 51 -8.51 26.12 -11.58
CA GLU A 51 -7.36 26.29 -12.45
C GLU A 51 -7.00 24.89 -12.99
N GLY A 52 -6.83 24.74 -14.31
CA GLY A 52 -6.58 23.43 -14.95
C GLY A 52 -5.46 22.61 -14.30
N GLU A 53 -4.51 23.28 -13.65
CA GLU A 53 -3.44 22.67 -12.85
C GLU A 53 -3.96 21.80 -11.68
N VAL A 54 -5.04 22.23 -11.00
CA VAL A 54 -5.69 21.48 -9.91
C VAL A 54 -6.24 20.17 -10.44
N ARG A 55 -6.90 20.20 -11.60
CA ARG A 55 -7.46 19.00 -12.23
C ARG A 55 -6.36 18.02 -12.63
N GLU A 56 -5.32 18.48 -13.31
CA GLU A 56 -4.20 17.62 -13.70
C GLU A 56 -3.51 16.98 -12.49
N ARG A 57 -3.34 17.74 -11.40
CA ARG A 57 -2.75 17.26 -10.15
C ARG A 57 -3.66 16.21 -9.50
N ALA A 58 -4.97 16.44 -9.47
CA ALA A 58 -5.94 15.46 -8.98
C ALA A 58 -5.89 14.16 -9.80
N GLU A 59 -5.84 14.25 -11.13
CA GLU A 59 -5.72 13.07 -12.01
C GLU A 59 -4.41 12.31 -11.79
N ARG A 60 -3.29 13.00 -11.51
CA ARG A 60 -2.03 12.35 -11.10
C ARG A 60 -2.17 11.62 -9.76
N ILE A 61 -2.78 12.26 -8.77
CA ILE A 61 -3.00 11.68 -7.44
C ILE A 61 -3.89 10.43 -7.54
N THR A 62 -4.97 10.46 -8.33
CA THR A 62 -5.83 9.29 -8.56
C THR A 62 -5.03 8.12 -9.12
N ARG A 63 -4.18 8.35 -10.13
CA ARG A 63 -3.32 7.31 -10.70
C ARG A 63 -2.34 6.73 -9.67
N LEU A 64 -1.80 7.57 -8.78
CA LEU A 64 -0.94 7.09 -7.70
C LEU A 64 -1.70 6.27 -6.65
N ALA A 65 -2.93 6.67 -6.32
CA ALA A 65 -3.80 5.92 -5.42
C ALA A 65 -4.11 4.53 -5.98
N ASP A 66 -4.44 4.44 -7.27
CA ASP A 66 -4.67 3.16 -7.96
C ASP A 66 -3.39 2.30 -7.95
N ALA A 67 -2.23 2.90 -8.22
CA ALA A 67 -0.95 2.19 -8.19
C ALA A 67 -0.59 1.65 -6.79
N ALA A 68 -0.89 2.41 -5.73
CA ALA A 68 -0.72 1.96 -4.35
C ALA A 68 -1.67 0.80 -4.02
N ARG A 69 -2.94 0.90 -4.41
CA ARG A 69 -3.95 -0.15 -4.22
C ARG A 69 -3.56 -1.46 -4.89
N ILE A 70 -3.09 -1.40 -6.14
CA ILE A 70 -2.63 -2.59 -6.89
C ILE A 70 -1.46 -3.26 -6.15
N ARG A 71 -0.46 -2.49 -5.70
CA ARG A 71 0.68 -3.03 -4.95
C ARG A 71 0.27 -3.71 -3.65
N VAL A 72 -0.60 -3.08 -2.85
CA VAL A 72 -1.09 -3.67 -1.59
C VAL A 72 -1.78 -5.01 -1.85
N ASN A 73 -2.65 -5.07 -2.86
CA ASN A 73 -3.33 -6.31 -3.23
C ASN A 73 -2.33 -7.41 -3.63
N PHE A 74 -1.33 -7.06 -4.44
CA PHE A 74 -0.28 -7.98 -4.87
C PHE A 74 0.56 -8.51 -3.70
N LEU A 75 1.03 -7.62 -2.81
CA LEU A 75 1.80 -8.02 -1.62
C LEU A 75 0.98 -8.88 -0.66
N THR A 76 -0.31 -8.58 -0.53
CA THR A 76 -1.25 -9.39 0.27
C THR A 76 -1.40 -10.79 -0.33
N ASP A 77 -1.51 -10.90 -1.65
CA ASP A 77 -1.61 -12.18 -2.35
C ASP A 77 -0.34 -13.02 -2.20
N ILE A 78 0.84 -12.42 -2.39
CA ILE A 78 2.13 -13.08 -2.13
C ILE A 78 2.20 -13.59 -0.70
N THR A 79 1.81 -12.76 0.27
CA THR A 79 1.85 -13.13 1.69
C THR A 79 0.91 -14.29 1.97
N ARG A 80 -0.31 -14.27 1.43
CA ARG A 80 -1.27 -15.37 1.52
C ARG A 80 -0.69 -16.66 0.93
N GLN A 81 -0.09 -16.59 -0.25
CA GLN A 81 0.51 -17.75 -0.92
C GLN A 81 1.69 -18.32 -0.11
N ARG A 82 2.53 -17.46 0.47
CA ARG A 82 3.63 -17.88 1.36
C ARG A 82 3.11 -18.58 2.62
N LEU A 83 2.07 -18.04 3.26
CA LEU A 83 1.44 -18.64 4.43
C LEU A 83 0.81 -20.01 4.12
N GLN A 84 0.15 -20.14 2.97
CA GLN A 84 -0.40 -21.43 2.50
C GLN A 84 0.71 -22.48 2.35
N ARG A 85 1.81 -22.14 1.66
CA ARG A 85 2.95 -23.06 1.51
C ARG A 85 3.56 -23.48 2.85
N ILE A 86 3.67 -22.57 3.81
CA ILE A 86 4.14 -22.91 5.17
C ILE A 86 3.16 -23.85 5.86
N GLY A 87 1.86 -23.64 5.69
CA GLY A 87 0.80 -24.53 6.18
C GLY A 87 0.89 -25.93 5.59
N ASP A 88 1.08 -26.05 4.28
CA ASP A 88 1.21 -27.32 3.57
C ASP A 88 2.43 -28.11 4.06
N VAL A 89 3.59 -27.45 4.20
CA VAL A 89 4.82 -28.06 4.74
C VAL A 89 4.62 -28.55 6.18
N ARG A 90 3.90 -27.81 7.02
CA ARG A 90 3.57 -28.25 8.39
C ARG A 90 2.54 -29.38 8.41
N GLY A 91 1.62 -29.43 7.45
CA GLY A 91 0.66 -30.51 7.27
C GLY A 91 1.29 -31.82 6.77
N GLN A 92 2.45 -31.74 6.10
CA GLN A 92 3.21 -32.90 5.61
C GLN A 92 4.20 -33.50 6.62
N SER A 93 4.28 -32.98 7.84
CA SER A 93 5.09 -33.58 8.91
C SER A 93 4.47 -34.85 9.53
N ALA A 94 3.32 -35.32 9.05
CA ALA A 94 2.76 -36.61 9.39
C ALA A 94 2.71 -37.52 8.15
N ILE A 95 3.18 -38.76 8.31
CA ILE A 95 3.16 -39.87 7.34
C ILE A 95 4.41 -39.95 6.44
N GLY A 96 5.53 -40.25 7.10
CA GLY A 96 6.73 -40.77 6.46
C GLY A 96 7.52 -41.67 7.40
N THR A 97 6.87 -42.40 8.31
CA THR A 97 7.56 -43.37 9.17
C THR A 97 7.54 -44.73 8.49
N TYR A 98 8.69 -45.07 7.89
CA TYR A 98 9.15 -46.41 7.50
C TYR A 98 8.20 -47.57 7.88
N SER A 99 7.37 -48.01 6.93
CA SER A 99 6.80 -49.35 6.99
C SER A 99 7.85 -50.31 6.46
N ARG A 100 8.51 -51.03 7.38
CA ARG A 100 9.51 -52.05 7.07
C ARG A 100 8.78 -53.32 6.61
N PRO A 101 9.11 -53.91 5.45
CA PRO A 101 8.50 -55.17 5.04
C PRO A 101 9.01 -56.29 5.95
N ALA A 102 8.08 -57.11 6.45
CA ALA A 102 8.35 -58.41 7.06
C ALA A 102 8.21 -59.51 6.01
#